data_AF-A0A1X1ZJ27-F1
#
_entry.id   AF-A0A1X1ZJ27-F1
#
_cell.length_a   1.000
_cell.length_b   1.000
_cell.length_c   1.000
_cell.angle_alpha   90.00
_cell.angle_beta   90.00
_cell.angle_gamma   90.00
#
_symmetry.space_group_name_H-M   'P 1'
#
loop_
_entity.id
_entity.type
_entity.pdbx_description
1 polymer ?
#
loop_
_entity_poly.entity_id
_entity_poly.type
_entity_poly.pdbx_seq_one_letter_code
_entity_poly.pdbx_strand_id
1 'polypeptide(L)'
;MEKLGSEMARLVGVPAATVELATRGGVRGALVEDVRLPEWELQAGQALMLEVVIDYDPTDPEARGYNVGSIRQALTRFGSPPGSSMPTSFRAFDAFAGYLLFDALIAHGDRHDRNWAVLVPPPDVSEPSFDHAASLGFTLSDELRAEHLRDGTVMKWAERGHASRFEHRKGTRWQTLVDLAGDAIRLCGPSTREYWRERILSLERRTVEDLFASAPGMTETAHRFTVELVKINRERLLDVLA
;
A
#
# COMPACT_ATOMS: atom_id res chain seq x y z
N MET A 1 31.34 -3.39 -23.65
CA MET A 1 30.02 -4.06 -23.73
C MET A 1 28.98 -3.30 -22.95
N GLU A 2 29.24 -2.95 -21.69
CA GLU A 2 28.31 -2.17 -20.85
C GLU A 2 27.78 -0.87 -21.48
N LYS A 3 28.66 -0.03 -22.07
CA LYS A 3 28.23 1.16 -22.85
C LYS A 3 27.24 0.81 -23.97
N LEU A 4 27.55 -0.22 -24.77
CA LEU A 4 26.66 -0.65 -25.86
C LEU A 4 25.34 -1.20 -25.33
N GLY A 5 25.34 -1.91 -24.20
CA GLY A 5 24.13 -2.34 -23.52
C GLY A 5 23.24 -1.16 -23.09
N SER A 6 23.83 -0.13 -22.46
CA SER A 6 23.12 1.10 -22.09
C SER A 6 22.55 1.84 -23.31
N GLU A 7 23.30 1.94 -24.40
CA GLU A 7 22.82 2.55 -25.65
C GLU A 7 21.68 1.74 -26.30
N MET A 8 21.77 0.41 -26.29
CA MET A 8 20.70 -0.46 -26.78
C MET A 8 19.43 -0.36 -25.92
N ALA A 9 19.58 -0.26 -24.60
CA ALA A 9 18.46 -0.04 -23.68
C ALA A 9 17.70 1.25 -24.02
N ARG A 10 18.43 2.34 -24.28
CA ARG A 10 17.87 3.62 -24.72
C ARG A 10 17.11 3.52 -26.04
N LEU A 11 17.63 2.76 -27.02
CA LEU A 11 16.95 2.56 -28.31
C LEU A 11 15.64 1.77 -28.17
N VAL A 12 15.61 0.79 -27.26
CA VAL A 12 14.40 -0.01 -26.97
C VAL A 12 13.42 0.75 -26.09
N GLY A 13 13.90 1.76 -25.35
CA GLY A 13 13.08 2.55 -24.42
C GLY A 13 12.90 1.90 -23.05
N VAL A 14 13.76 0.95 -22.68
CA VAL A 14 13.78 0.40 -21.31
C VAL A 14 14.60 1.31 -20.40
N PRO A 15 14.12 1.62 -19.18
CA PRO A 15 14.89 2.44 -18.24
C PRO A 15 16.22 1.77 -17.88
N ALA A 16 17.33 2.48 -18.06
CA ALA A 16 18.66 2.00 -17.71
C ALA A 16 19.56 3.18 -17.33
N ALA A 17 20.57 2.91 -16.51
CA ALA A 17 21.58 3.91 -16.18
C ALA A 17 22.38 4.31 -17.42
N THR A 18 22.68 5.61 -17.53
CA THR A 18 23.61 6.09 -18.55
C THR A 18 24.99 5.58 -18.23
N VAL A 19 25.66 5.00 -19.23
CA VAL A 19 27.05 4.55 -19.10
C VAL A 19 27.91 5.44 -19.99
N GLU A 20 29.05 5.91 -19.50
CA GLU A 20 30.04 6.64 -20.28
C GLU A 20 31.41 5.98 -20.19
N LEU A 21 32.14 5.90 -21.30
CA LEU A 21 33.49 5.36 -21.29
C LEU A 21 34.47 6.41 -20.76
N ALA A 22 35.35 6.02 -19.84
CA ALA A 22 36.29 6.92 -19.22
C ALA A 22 37.70 6.32 -19.17
N THR A 23 38.71 7.18 -18.99
CA THR A 23 40.09 6.78 -18.73
C THR A 23 40.64 7.58 -17.56
N ARG A 24 41.19 6.88 -16.56
CA ARG A 24 41.82 7.50 -15.38
C ARG A 24 43.21 6.89 -15.18
N GLY A 25 44.24 7.73 -15.22
CA GLY A 25 45.63 7.27 -15.07
C GLY A 25 46.05 6.23 -16.12
N GLY A 26 45.52 6.33 -17.34
CA GLY A 26 45.78 5.35 -18.42
C GLY A 26 44.95 4.06 -18.34
N VAL A 27 44.16 3.86 -17.27
CA VAL A 27 43.27 2.70 -17.13
C VAL A 27 41.91 3.04 -17.72
N ARG A 28 41.45 2.21 -18.67
CA ARG A 28 40.11 2.30 -19.26
C ARG A 28 39.06 1.75 -18.28
N GLY A 29 37.92 2.42 -18.20
CA GLY A 29 36.78 2.00 -17.40
C GLY A 29 35.47 2.56 -17.95
N ALA A 30 34.40 2.35 -17.20
CA ALA A 30 33.09 2.92 -17.46
C ALA A 30 32.60 3.68 -16.22
N LEU A 31 31.95 4.81 -16.43
CA LEU A 31 31.20 5.55 -15.43
C LEU A 31 29.73 5.21 -15.63
N VAL A 32 29.07 4.81 -14.56
CA VAL A 32 27.62 4.54 -14.55
C VAL A 32 26.97 5.67 -13.77
N GLU A 33 26.02 6.36 -14.41
CA GLU A 33 25.25 7.41 -13.76
C GLU A 33 24.43 6.83 -12.60
N ASP A 34 24.47 7.52 -11.46
CA ASP A 34 23.67 7.13 -10.31
C ASP A 34 22.20 7.46 -10.59
N VAL A 35 21.38 6.41 -10.66
CA VAL A 35 19.95 6.53 -10.94
C VAL A 35 19.14 7.00 -9.72
N ARG A 36 19.76 7.10 -8.53
CA ARG A 36 19.07 7.55 -7.32
C ARG A 36 18.69 9.02 -7.44
N LEU A 37 17.42 9.30 -7.18
CA LEU A 37 16.94 10.66 -7.00
C LEU A 37 17.38 11.20 -5.63
N PRO A 38 17.51 12.53 -5.45
CA PRO A 38 17.81 13.11 -4.15
C PRO A 38 16.83 12.60 -3.09
N GLU A 39 17.36 12.13 -1.95
CA GLU A 39 16.60 11.61 -0.81
C GLU A 39 15.82 10.30 -1.06
N TRP A 40 15.96 9.69 -2.23
CA TRP A 40 15.39 8.38 -2.51
C TRP A 40 16.42 7.28 -2.23
N GLU A 41 15.93 6.17 -1.70
CA GLU A 41 16.75 4.99 -1.45
C GLU A 41 16.62 3.96 -2.56
N LEU A 42 17.68 3.20 -2.79
CA LEU A 42 17.69 2.10 -3.74
C LEU A 42 17.56 0.78 -2.97
N GLN A 43 16.41 0.13 -3.10
CA GLN A 43 16.16 -1.17 -2.49
C GLN A 43 16.39 -2.28 -3.51
N ALA A 44 17.45 -3.07 -3.30
CA ALA A 44 17.82 -4.16 -4.18
C ALA A 44 16.78 -5.29 -4.18
N GLY A 45 16.65 -5.97 -5.31
CA GLY A 45 15.75 -7.12 -5.47
C GLY A 45 16.00 -8.20 -4.42
N GLN A 46 17.26 -8.44 -4.04
CA GLN A 46 17.64 -9.39 -3.00
C GLN A 46 16.90 -9.15 -1.66
N ALA A 47 16.75 -7.88 -1.26
CA ALA A 47 16.02 -7.52 -0.04
C ALA A 47 14.51 -7.74 -0.20
N LEU A 48 13.97 -7.44 -1.39
CA LEU A 48 12.55 -7.60 -1.69
C LEU A 48 12.13 -9.08 -1.80
N MET A 49 13.02 -9.94 -2.29
CA MET A 49 12.74 -11.38 -2.41
C MET A 49 12.55 -12.03 -1.03
N LEU A 50 13.32 -11.59 -0.01
CA LEU A 50 13.17 -12.04 1.38
C LEU A 50 11.80 -11.70 1.99
N GLU A 51 11.10 -10.69 1.45
CA GLU A 51 9.78 -10.29 1.94
C GLU A 51 8.66 -11.21 1.44
N VAL A 52 8.86 -11.91 0.31
CA VAL A 52 7.80 -12.65 -0.39
C VAL A 52 8.06 -14.15 -0.53
N VAL A 53 9.31 -14.58 -0.40
CA VAL A 53 9.70 -16.00 -0.45
C VAL A 53 10.18 -16.44 0.93
N ILE A 54 9.47 -17.40 1.52
CA ILE A 54 9.86 -18.04 2.78
C ILE A 54 11.17 -18.80 2.55
N ASP A 55 12.12 -18.66 3.49
CA ASP A 55 13.45 -19.30 3.44
C ASP A 55 14.25 -19.00 2.15
N TYR A 56 14.07 -17.80 1.59
CA TYR A 56 14.82 -17.37 0.42
C TYR A 56 16.33 -17.31 0.70
N ASP A 57 17.10 -18.11 -0.05
CA ASP A 57 18.56 -18.11 -0.01
C ASP A 57 19.12 -17.54 -1.33
N PRO A 58 19.68 -16.32 -1.32
CA PRO A 58 20.27 -15.71 -2.51
C PRO A 58 21.58 -16.37 -2.96
N THR A 59 22.09 -17.36 -2.19
CA THR A 59 23.28 -18.16 -2.54
C THR A 59 22.93 -19.56 -3.04
N ASP A 60 21.63 -19.91 -3.10
CA ASP A 60 21.17 -21.19 -3.62
C ASP A 60 21.51 -21.33 -5.12
N PRO A 61 22.30 -22.35 -5.53
CA PRO A 61 22.63 -22.57 -6.93
C PRO A 61 21.42 -22.91 -7.81
N GLU A 62 20.32 -23.40 -7.24
CA GLU A 62 19.06 -23.65 -7.95
C GLU A 62 18.14 -22.41 -7.97
N ALA A 63 18.52 -21.33 -7.28
CA ALA A 63 17.77 -20.09 -7.14
C ALA A 63 16.29 -20.33 -6.74
N ARG A 64 16.04 -21.23 -5.77
CA ARG A 64 14.67 -21.59 -5.40
C ARG A 64 13.87 -20.39 -4.96
N GLY A 65 12.66 -20.27 -5.50
CA GLY A 65 11.77 -19.15 -5.26
C GLY A 65 12.08 -17.89 -6.05
N TYR A 66 13.25 -17.77 -6.71
CA TYR A 66 13.56 -16.69 -7.64
C TYR A 66 12.93 -16.97 -9.02
N ASN A 67 11.67 -16.58 -9.17
CA ASN A 67 10.94 -16.73 -10.42
C ASN A 67 10.07 -15.50 -10.71
N VAL A 68 9.57 -15.38 -11.94
CA VAL A 68 8.76 -14.24 -12.40
C VAL A 68 7.53 -14.00 -11.52
N GLY A 69 6.91 -15.05 -10.97
CA GLY A 69 5.76 -14.94 -10.07
C GLY A 69 6.12 -14.29 -8.74
N SER A 70 7.21 -14.74 -8.11
CA SER A 70 7.72 -14.15 -6.87
C SER A 70 8.21 -12.70 -7.08
N ILE A 71 8.89 -12.43 -8.20
CA ILE A 71 9.34 -11.06 -8.55
C ILE A 71 8.12 -10.14 -8.75
N ARG A 72 7.07 -10.61 -9.43
CA ARG A 72 5.81 -9.86 -9.55
C ARG A 72 5.22 -9.53 -8.19
N GLN A 73 5.20 -10.52 -7.28
CA GLN A 73 4.69 -10.31 -5.92
C GLN A 73 5.51 -9.24 -5.20
N ALA A 74 6.85 -9.34 -5.22
CA ALA A 74 7.77 -8.35 -4.65
C ALA A 74 7.55 -6.94 -5.22
N LEU A 75 7.24 -6.83 -6.52
CA LEU A 75 7.08 -5.56 -7.22
C LEU A 75 5.66 -4.95 -7.15
N THR A 76 4.68 -5.64 -6.55
CA THR A 76 3.25 -5.26 -6.62
C THR A 76 2.98 -3.86 -6.08
N ARG A 77 3.71 -3.43 -5.02
CA ARG A 77 3.51 -2.15 -4.35
C ARG A 77 4.27 -0.97 -4.97
N PHE A 78 5.08 -1.21 -6.01
CA PHE A 78 5.97 -0.18 -6.55
C PHE A 78 5.47 0.39 -7.88
N GLY A 79 5.62 1.71 -8.04
CA GLY A 79 5.37 2.40 -9.30
C GLY A 79 6.43 2.10 -10.37
N SER A 80 6.18 2.53 -11.61
CA SER A 80 7.21 2.50 -12.66
C SER A 80 8.46 3.29 -12.23
N PRO A 81 9.66 2.95 -12.73
CA PRO A 81 10.87 3.72 -12.49
C PRO A 81 10.65 5.22 -12.74
N PRO A 82 10.97 6.10 -11.76
CA PRO A 82 10.88 7.54 -11.91
C PRO A 82 11.65 8.04 -13.14
N GLY A 83 11.11 9.05 -13.81
CA GLY A 83 11.73 9.64 -15.01
C GLY A 83 11.68 8.76 -16.27
N SER A 84 11.08 7.57 -16.21
CA SER A 84 10.86 6.75 -17.40
C SER A 84 9.78 7.34 -18.32
N SER A 85 9.92 7.10 -19.63
CA SER A 85 8.92 7.47 -20.64
C SER A 85 7.79 6.44 -20.77
N MET A 86 7.62 5.56 -19.78
CA MET A 86 6.60 4.52 -19.81
C MET A 86 5.22 5.09 -19.52
N PRO A 87 4.12 4.43 -19.96
CA PRO A 87 2.76 4.85 -19.64
C PRO A 87 2.54 4.99 -18.13
N THR A 88 1.79 6.00 -17.71
CA THR A 88 1.50 6.26 -16.28
C THR A 88 0.69 5.16 -15.60
N SER A 89 0.01 4.31 -16.37
CA SER A 89 -0.68 3.12 -15.87
C SER A 89 0.25 1.97 -15.51
N PHE A 90 1.53 2.01 -15.94
CA PHE A 90 2.48 0.95 -15.69
C PHE A 90 2.99 1.00 -14.25
N ARG A 91 3.36 -0.17 -13.74
CA ARG A 91 3.91 -0.42 -12.42
C ARG A 91 5.35 -0.95 -12.55
N ALA A 92 6.00 -1.21 -11.42
CA ALA A 92 7.38 -1.71 -11.43
C ALA A 92 7.52 -3.06 -12.17
N PHE A 93 6.53 -3.95 -12.06
CA PHE A 93 6.59 -5.24 -12.76
C PHE A 93 6.50 -5.10 -14.29
N ASP A 94 5.77 -4.12 -14.81
CA ASP A 94 5.71 -3.86 -16.25
C ASP A 94 7.08 -3.40 -16.78
N ALA A 95 7.81 -2.59 -16.00
CA ALA A 95 9.19 -2.23 -16.28
C ALA A 95 10.10 -3.47 -16.28
N PHE A 96 9.94 -4.34 -15.27
CA PHE A 96 10.73 -5.55 -15.13
C PHE A 96 10.51 -6.54 -16.29
N ALA A 97 9.26 -6.69 -16.75
CA ALA A 97 8.95 -7.45 -17.95
C ALA A 97 9.67 -6.87 -19.19
N GLY A 98 9.74 -5.55 -19.31
CA GLY A 98 10.57 -4.86 -20.30
C GLY A 98 12.05 -5.21 -20.19
N TYR A 99 12.60 -5.29 -18.97
CA TYR A 99 13.99 -5.72 -18.75
C TYR A 99 14.23 -7.15 -19.18
N LEU A 100 13.31 -8.09 -18.91
CA LEU A 100 13.45 -9.48 -19.37
C LEU A 100 13.40 -9.61 -20.90
N LEU A 101 12.54 -8.82 -21.57
CA LEU A 101 12.51 -8.74 -23.03
C LEU A 101 13.82 -8.20 -23.58
N PHE A 102 14.37 -7.16 -22.94
CA PHE A 102 15.65 -6.59 -23.30
C PHE A 102 16.81 -7.57 -23.05
N ASP A 103 16.81 -8.28 -21.92
CA ASP A 103 17.79 -9.32 -21.61
C ASP A 103 17.80 -10.41 -22.67
N ALA A 104 16.62 -10.87 -23.11
CA ALA A 104 16.50 -11.82 -24.20
C ALA A 104 17.04 -11.27 -25.53
N LEU A 105 16.77 -10.00 -25.84
CA LEU A 105 17.25 -9.34 -27.07
C LEU A 105 18.79 -9.28 -27.12
N ILE A 106 19.45 -9.04 -25.99
CA ILE A 106 20.91 -8.89 -25.92
C ILE A 106 21.64 -10.14 -25.39
N ALA A 107 20.91 -11.23 -25.17
CA ALA A 107 21.40 -12.46 -24.55
C ALA A 107 22.09 -12.25 -23.18
N HIS A 108 21.51 -11.40 -22.33
CA HIS A 108 21.97 -11.18 -20.96
C HIS A 108 21.41 -12.25 -20.01
N GLY A 109 22.24 -13.24 -19.67
CA GLY A 109 21.86 -14.38 -18.84
C GLY A 109 21.98 -14.18 -17.32
N ASP A 110 22.41 -13.00 -16.86
CA ASP A 110 22.81 -12.77 -15.46
C ASP A 110 21.82 -11.85 -14.70
N ARG A 111 20.52 -11.95 -15.00
CA ARG A 111 19.47 -11.18 -14.30
C ARG A 111 19.12 -11.81 -12.94
N HIS A 112 20.05 -11.75 -11.99
CA HIS A 112 19.82 -12.16 -10.61
C HIS A 112 19.32 -11.00 -9.74
N ASP A 113 18.95 -11.30 -8.50
CA ASP A 113 18.29 -10.42 -7.53
C ASP A 113 19.09 -9.17 -7.10
N ARG A 114 20.39 -9.10 -7.41
CA ARG A 114 21.22 -7.89 -7.20
C ARG A 114 21.32 -7.01 -8.44
N ASN A 115 20.92 -7.54 -9.60
CA ASN A 115 20.96 -6.83 -10.88
C ASN A 115 19.63 -6.13 -11.19
N TRP A 116 18.77 -5.95 -10.20
CA TRP A 116 17.61 -5.06 -10.27
C TRP A 116 17.29 -4.49 -8.89
N ALA A 117 16.63 -3.34 -8.89
CA ALA A 117 16.24 -2.63 -7.69
C ALA A 117 15.04 -1.74 -7.98
N VAL A 118 14.41 -1.25 -6.92
CA VAL A 118 13.39 -0.20 -6.96
C VAL A 118 13.90 1.04 -6.25
N LEU A 119 13.44 2.21 -6.68
CA LEU A 119 13.65 3.46 -5.95
C LEU A 119 12.49 3.66 -4.98
N VAL A 120 12.81 3.85 -3.71
CA VAL A 120 11.86 4.07 -2.63
C VAL A 120 11.90 5.54 -2.23
N PRO A 121 10.76 6.26 -2.25
CA PRO A 121 10.73 7.64 -1.81
C PRO A 121 11.01 7.74 -0.30
N PRO A 122 11.41 8.92 0.19
CA PRO A 122 11.58 9.14 1.62
C PRO A 122 10.28 8.83 2.40
N PRO A 123 10.39 8.39 3.67
CA PRO A 123 9.26 7.91 4.47
C PRO A 123 8.10 8.90 4.65
N ASP A 124 8.31 10.18 4.36
CA ASP A 124 7.28 11.23 4.46
C ASP A 124 6.22 11.16 3.34
N VAL A 125 6.36 10.27 2.37
CA VAL A 125 5.30 9.96 1.40
C VAL A 125 4.37 8.91 2.02
N SER A 126 3.56 9.31 2.99
CA SER A 126 2.49 8.45 3.52
C SER A 126 1.40 8.28 2.47
N GLU A 127 1.09 7.04 2.11
CA GLU A 127 -0.02 6.74 1.21
C GLU A 127 -1.37 6.91 1.95
N PRO A 128 -2.41 7.49 1.31
CA PRO A 128 -3.75 7.55 1.89
C PRO A 128 -4.28 6.15 2.22
N SER A 129 -5.16 6.05 3.22
CA SER A 129 -5.87 4.79 3.48
C SER A 129 -6.82 4.45 2.32
N PHE A 130 -6.89 3.17 1.94
CA PHE A 130 -7.67 2.68 0.80
C PHE A 130 -8.53 1.47 1.16
N ASP A 131 -9.42 1.08 0.23
CA ASP A 131 -10.33 -0.08 0.33
C ASP A 131 -11.27 -0.07 1.55
N HIS A 132 -12.02 1.02 1.70
CA HIS A 132 -13.07 1.15 2.73
C HIS A 132 -14.39 0.48 2.32
N ALA A 133 -14.42 -0.35 1.27
CA ALA A 133 -15.65 -0.92 0.73
C ALA A 133 -16.36 -1.88 1.70
N ALA A 134 -15.60 -2.57 2.56
CA ALA A 134 -16.13 -3.46 3.59
C ALA A 134 -16.54 -2.72 4.88
N SER A 135 -17.21 -1.57 4.75
CA SER A 135 -17.62 -0.72 5.89
C SER A 135 -19.11 -0.36 5.84
N LEU A 136 -19.58 0.46 6.80
CA LEU A 136 -20.93 1.04 6.80
C LEU A 136 -22.10 0.04 6.71
N GLY A 137 -21.88 -1.20 7.17
CA GLY A 137 -22.89 -2.26 7.08
C GLY A 137 -23.10 -2.78 5.65
N PHE A 138 -22.09 -2.70 4.78
CA PHE A 138 -22.12 -3.19 3.39
C PHE A 138 -22.64 -4.63 3.26
N THR A 139 -22.36 -5.49 4.25
CA THR A 139 -22.80 -6.89 4.27
C THR A 139 -24.27 -7.09 4.62
N LEU A 140 -24.99 -6.06 5.08
CA LEU A 140 -26.40 -6.16 5.43
C LEU A 140 -27.31 -5.99 4.20
N SER A 141 -28.42 -6.72 4.18
CA SER A 141 -29.54 -6.41 3.29
C SER A 141 -30.39 -5.28 3.89
N ASP A 142 -31.22 -4.65 3.06
CA ASP A 142 -32.11 -3.59 3.55
C ASP A 142 -33.16 -4.08 4.54
N GLU A 143 -33.60 -5.33 4.43
CA GLU A 143 -34.52 -5.95 5.38
C GLU A 143 -33.90 -6.00 6.78
N LEU A 144 -32.64 -6.44 6.88
CA LEU A 144 -31.90 -6.50 8.14
C LEU A 144 -31.59 -5.10 8.69
N ARG A 145 -31.29 -4.13 7.82
CA ARG A 145 -31.13 -2.73 8.23
C ARG A 145 -32.44 -2.18 8.82
N ALA A 146 -33.58 -2.46 8.18
CA ALA A 146 -34.90 -2.04 8.65
C ALA A 146 -35.27 -2.71 9.98
N GLU A 147 -34.92 -3.99 10.18
CA GLU A 147 -35.08 -4.71 11.44
C GLU A 147 -34.27 -4.04 12.55
N HIS A 148 -32.97 -3.80 12.33
CA HIS A 148 -32.12 -3.13 13.31
C HIS A 148 -32.61 -1.72 13.70
N LEU A 149 -33.10 -0.95 12.72
CA LEU A 149 -33.68 0.37 12.94
C LEU A 149 -34.98 0.30 13.76
N ARG A 150 -35.87 -0.63 13.42
CA ARG A 150 -37.17 -0.81 14.08
C ARG A 150 -37.02 -1.26 15.52
N ASP A 151 -36.09 -2.17 15.76
CA ASP A 151 -35.89 -2.80 17.07
C ASP A 151 -34.91 -2.02 17.95
N GLY A 152 -34.32 -0.93 17.44
CA GLY A 152 -33.33 -0.13 18.16
C GLY A 152 -32.04 -0.89 18.46
N THR A 153 -31.67 -1.87 17.63
CA THR A 153 -30.52 -2.76 17.87
C THR A 153 -29.26 -2.38 17.10
N VAL A 154 -29.24 -1.22 16.43
CA VAL A 154 -28.06 -0.71 15.70
C VAL A 154 -26.82 -0.64 16.59
N MET A 155 -26.97 -0.27 17.88
CA MET A 155 -25.86 -0.22 18.82
C MET A 155 -25.24 -1.59 19.09
N LYS A 156 -26.08 -2.60 19.34
CA LYS A 156 -25.63 -3.99 19.53
C LYS A 156 -24.94 -4.53 18.27
N TRP A 157 -25.37 -4.08 17.09
CA TRP A 157 -24.71 -4.42 15.84
C TRP A 157 -23.34 -3.74 15.74
N ALA A 158 -23.25 -2.44 16.04
CA ALA A 158 -22.01 -1.66 16.00
C ALA A 158 -20.93 -2.20 16.95
N GLU A 159 -21.32 -2.77 18.09
CA GLU A 159 -20.40 -3.42 19.06
C GLU A 159 -19.73 -4.69 18.52
N ARG A 160 -20.26 -5.29 17.45
CA ARG A 160 -19.69 -6.47 16.79
C ARG A 160 -18.60 -6.14 15.77
N GLY A 161 -18.31 -4.86 15.55
CA GLY A 161 -17.16 -4.42 14.76
C GLY A 161 -15.87 -4.77 15.49
N HIS A 162 -15.33 -5.96 15.22
CA HIS A 162 -14.13 -6.49 15.86
C HIS A 162 -12.87 -6.28 15.02
N ALA A 163 -11.75 -6.05 15.70
CA ALA A 163 -10.42 -5.93 15.11
C ALA A 163 -9.84 -7.31 14.74
N SER A 164 -10.53 -8.08 13.90
CA SER A 164 -10.18 -9.49 13.59
C SER A 164 -8.81 -9.68 12.90
N ARG A 165 -8.23 -8.58 12.39
CA ARG A 165 -6.91 -8.54 11.74
C ARG A 165 -5.78 -8.14 12.68
N PHE A 166 -6.07 -7.75 13.92
CA PHE A 166 -5.08 -7.41 14.94
C PHE A 166 -4.84 -8.60 15.87
N GLU A 167 -3.71 -8.57 16.58
CA GLU A 167 -3.33 -9.64 17.51
C GLU A 167 -4.45 -9.94 18.51
N HIS A 168 -4.71 -11.23 18.71
CA HIS A 168 -5.72 -11.70 19.64
C HIS A 168 -5.23 -12.93 20.41
N ARG A 169 -5.37 -12.88 21.73
CA ARG A 169 -5.04 -14.03 22.59
C ARG A 169 -6.18 -15.02 22.62
N LYS A 170 -5.90 -16.28 22.22
CA LYS A 170 -6.86 -17.38 22.29
C LYS A 170 -7.52 -17.48 23.68
N GLY A 171 -8.85 -17.54 23.69
CA GLY A 171 -9.66 -17.64 24.91
C GLY A 171 -10.06 -16.29 25.53
N THR A 172 -9.71 -15.17 24.90
CA THR A 172 -10.19 -13.83 25.32
C THR A 172 -11.31 -13.34 24.39
N ARG A 173 -11.94 -12.20 24.72
CA ARG A 173 -12.88 -11.54 23.79
C ARG A 173 -12.09 -10.77 22.74
N TRP A 174 -12.55 -10.79 21.49
CA TRP A 174 -11.99 -9.93 20.43
C TRP A 174 -12.17 -8.46 20.79
N GLN A 175 -11.10 -7.70 20.64
CA GLN A 175 -11.14 -6.25 20.81
C GLN A 175 -12.08 -5.61 19.79
N THR A 176 -12.83 -4.60 20.21
CA THR A 176 -13.66 -3.82 19.28
C THR A 176 -12.79 -2.81 18.52
N LEU A 177 -13.22 -2.40 17.33
CA LEU A 177 -12.52 -1.36 16.56
C LEU A 177 -12.43 -0.02 17.31
N VAL A 178 -13.42 0.28 18.17
CA VAL A 178 -13.40 1.48 19.01
C VAL A 178 -12.31 1.37 20.09
N ASP A 179 -12.23 0.24 20.79
CA ASP A 179 -11.21 0.05 21.82
C ASP A 179 -9.80 0.08 21.23
N LEU A 180 -9.63 -0.55 20.05
CA LEU A 180 -8.38 -0.53 19.30
C LEU A 180 -7.97 0.91 18.92
N ALA A 181 -8.92 1.72 18.45
CA ALA A 181 -8.66 3.13 18.15
C ALA A 181 -8.25 3.92 19.42
N GLY A 182 -8.89 3.64 20.55
CA GLY A 182 -8.51 4.20 21.84
C GLY A 182 -7.09 3.81 22.27
N ASP A 183 -6.70 2.54 22.11
CA ASP A 183 -5.33 2.08 22.36
C ASP A 183 -4.32 2.79 21.45
N ALA A 184 -4.60 2.89 20.15
CA ALA A 184 -3.71 3.57 19.21
C ALA A 184 -3.51 5.05 19.58
N ILE A 185 -4.57 5.77 19.90
CA ILE A 185 -4.50 7.19 20.29
C ILE A 185 -3.84 7.38 21.67
N ARG A 186 -3.91 6.37 22.56
CA ARG A 186 -3.16 6.39 23.82
C ARG A 186 -1.66 6.37 23.64
N LEU A 187 -1.16 5.78 22.55
CA LEU A 187 0.26 5.77 22.20
C LEU A 187 0.73 7.09 21.57
N CYS A 188 -0.19 7.94 21.11
CA CYS A 188 0.13 9.23 20.52
C CYS A 188 0.33 10.33 21.57
N GLY A 189 1.01 11.40 21.17
CA GLY A 189 1.14 12.61 22.00
C GLY A 189 -0.20 13.36 22.19
N PRO A 190 -0.31 14.23 23.20
CA PRO A 190 -1.56 14.94 23.52
C PRO A 190 -2.14 15.75 22.37
N SER A 191 -1.30 16.40 21.56
CA SER A 191 -1.74 17.20 20.40
C SER A 191 -2.42 16.36 19.32
N THR A 192 -1.91 15.16 19.04
CA THR A 192 -2.51 14.23 18.07
C THR A 192 -3.85 13.70 18.58
N ARG A 193 -3.95 13.40 19.88
CA ARG A 193 -5.21 13.00 20.50
C ARG A 193 -6.26 14.10 20.38
N GLU A 194 -5.91 15.32 20.75
CA GLU A 194 -6.82 16.47 20.68
C GLU A 194 -7.28 16.71 19.24
N TYR A 195 -6.36 16.69 18.28
CA TYR A 195 -6.68 16.85 16.87
C TYR A 195 -7.74 15.83 16.40
N TRP A 196 -7.52 14.53 16.63
CA TRP A 196 -8.49 13.52 16.20
C TRP A 196 -9.81 13.61 16.96
N ARG A 197 -9.77 13.94 18.25
CA ARG A 197 -10.97 14.20 19.06
C ARG A 197 -11.79 15.35 18.48
N GLU A 198 -11.18 16.48 18.16
CA GLU A 198 -11.84 17.62 17.52
C GLU A 198 -12.44 17.25 16.16
N ARG A 199 -11.72 16.46 15.34
CA ARG A 199 -12.24 15.97 14.05
C ARG A 199 -13.51 15.13 14.23
N ILE A 200 -13.51 14.18 15.18
CA ILE A 200 -14.70 13.36 15.48
C ILE A 200 -15.83 14.20 16.10
N LEU A 201 -15.50 15.16 16.97
CA LEU A 201 -16.48 16.11 17.54
C LEU A 201 -17.16 16.94 16.45
N SER A 202 -16.42 17.41 15.47
CA SER A 202 -16.95 18.24 14.37
C SER A 202 -17.84 17.50 13.37
N LEU A 203 -17.92 16.16 13.45
CA LEU A 203 -18.84 15.38 12.61
C LEU A 203 -20.27 15.58 13.11
N GLU A 204 -20.92 16.63 12.62
CA GLU A 204 -22.32 16.91 12.90
C GLU A 204 -23.23 15.90 12.21
N ARG A 205 -24.32 15.52 12.89
CA ARG A 205 -25.31 14.59 12.36
C ARG A 205 -25.84 15.04 10.99
N ARG A 206 -26.13 16.34 10.85
CA ARG A 206 -26.63 16.92 9.60
C ARG A 206 -25.66 16.74 8.44
N THR A 207 -24.36 16.97 8.67
CA THR A 207 -23.33 16.76 7.63
C THR A 207 -23.28 15.31 7.16
N VAL A 208 -23.43 14.36 8.09
CA VAL A 208 -23.48 12.93 7.79
C VAL A 208 -24.76 12.57 7.02
N GLU A 209 -25.91 13.11 7.43
CA GLU A 209 -27.20 12.95 6.75
C GLU A 209 -27.14 13.49 5.31
N ASP A 210 -26.63 14.72 5.12
CA ASP A 210 -26.49 15.37 3.82
C ASP A 210 -25.53 14.59 2.90
N LEU A 211 -24.41 14.10 3.45
CA LEU A 211 -23.45 13.27 2.71
C LEU A 211 -24.12 12.00 2.17
N PHE A 212 -24.79 11.23 3.02
CA PHE A 212 -25.44 10.00 2.58
C PHE A 212 -26.66 10.26 1.69
N ALA A 213 -27.38 11.37 1.88
CA ALA A 213 -28.52 11.74 1.03
C ALA A 213 -28.09 12.05 -0.41
N SER A 214 -26.85 12.51 -0.60
CA SER A 214 -26.26 12.78 -1.91
C SER A 214 -25.73 11.53 -2.63
N ALA A 215 -25.67 10.37 -1.96
CA ALA A 215 -25.06 9.16 -2.51
C ALA A 215 -25.98 8.50 -3.57
N PRO A 216 -25.52 8.30 -4.81
CA PRO A 216 -26.35 7.71 -5.85
C PRO A 216 -26.62 6.22 -5.57
N GLY A 217 -27.87 5.80 -5.76
CA GLY A 217 -28.27 4.39 -5.63
C GLY A 217 -28.40 3.87 -4.19
N MET A 218 -28.27 4.72 -3.18
CA MET A 218 -28.51 4.36 -1.79
C MET A 218 -30.01 4.40 -1.49
N THR A 219 -30.51 3.38 -0.78
CA THR A 219 -31.92 3.36 -0.33
C THR A 219 -32.10 4.19 0.93
N GLU A 220 -33.33 4.65 1.18
CA GLU A 220 -33.68 5.39 2.40
C GLU A 220 -33.38 4.57 3.67
N THR A 221 -33.60 3.26 3.63
CA THR A 221 -33.31 2.36 4.75
C THR A 221 -31.80 2.28 5.01
N ALA A 222 -30.99 2.13 3.95
CA ALA A 222 -29.55 2.15 4.06
C ALA A 222 -29.05 3.48 4.64
N HIS A 223 -29.58 4.60 4.13
CA HIS A 223 -29.26 5.95 4.60
C HIS A 223 -29.47 6.08 6.11
N ARG A 224 -30.69 5.80 6.59
CA ARG A 224 -31.05 5.90 8.00
C ARG A 224 -30.20 5.00 8.90
N PHE A 225 -29.93 3.78 8.46
CA PHE A 225 -29.10 2.84 9.20
C PHE A 225 -27.67 3.36 9.33
N THR A 226 -27.06 3.83 8.24
CA THR A 226 -25.67 4.29 8.24
C THR A 226 -25.51 5.57 9.04
N VAL A 227 -26.46 6.51 8.97
CA VAL A 227 -26.47 7.72 9.82
C VAL A 227 -26.50 7.34 11.30
N GLU A 228 -27.38 6.41 11.70
CA GLU A 228 -27.48 5.98 13.09
C GLU A 228 -26.22 5.23 13.55
N LEU A 229 -25.66 4.36 12.69
CA LEU A 229 -24.40 3.66 12.96
C LEU A 229 -23.23 4.63 13.17
N VAL A 230 -23.08 5.64 12.31
CA VAL A 230 -22.02 6.65 12.42
C VAL A 230 -22.18 7.46 13.70
N LYS A 231 -23.42 7.86 14.05
CA LYS A 231 -23.71 8.56 15.30
C LYS A 231 -23.30 7.74 16.52
N ILE A 232 -23.70 6.46 16.58
CA ILE A 232 -23.36 5.55 17.69
C ILE A 232 -21.85 5.40 17.81
N ASN A 233 -21.14 5.13 16.71
CA ASN A 233 -19.69 4.96 16.75
C ASN A 233 -18.96 6.26 17.08
N ARG A 234 -19.48 7.42 16.66
CA ARG A 234 -18.96 8.73 17.06
C ARG A 234 -19.02 8.90 18.57
N GLU A 235 -20.16 8.64 19.19
CA GLU A 235 -20.31 8.73 20.66
C GLU A 235 -19.33 7.80 21.38
N ARG A 236 -19.28 6.53 20.98
CA ARG A 236 -18.34 5.53 21.52
C ARG A 236 -16.87 5.94 21.36
N LEU A 237 -16.50 6.56 20.23
CA LEU A 237 -15.15 7.05 19.99
C LEU A 237 -14.82 8.21 20.93
N LEU A 238 -15.74 9.15 21.15
CA LEU A 238 -15.51 10.29 22.04
C LEU A 238 -15.27 9.88 23.50
N ASP A 239 -15.87 8.77 23.93
CA ASP A 239 -15.64 8.18 25.26
C ASP A 239 -14.20 7.64 25.40
N VAL A 240 -13.67 6.96 24.39
CA VAL A 240 -12.31 6.37 24.46
C VAL A 240 -11.19 7.36 24.10
N LEU A 241 -11.53 8.47 23.45
CA LEU A 241 -10.62 9.57 23.12
C LEU A 241 -10.55 10.64 24.22
N ALA A 242 -11.19 10.42 25.37
CA ALA A 242 -11.18 11.33 26.51
C ALA A 242 -9.83 11.38 27.26
#